data_AF-A0A9D6VBI0-F1
#
_entry.id   AF-A0A9D6VBI0-F1
#
_cell.length_a   1.000
_cell.length_b   1.000
_cell.length_c   1.000
_cell.angle_alpha   90.00
_cell.angle_beta   90.00
_cell.angle_gamma   90.00
#
_symmetry.space_group_name_H-M   'P 1'
#
loop_
_entity.id
_entity.type
_entity.pdbx_description
1 polymer ?
#
loop_
_entity_poly.entity_id
_entity_poly.type
_entity_poly.pdbx_seq_one_letter_code
_entity_poly.pdbx_strand_id
1 'polypeptide(L)'
;MNYEVKALSSIGGIAETQLGLLQAPPIRIKDRQDQLADLKGAAYEFEAYFISNLLKVMRETVPKGALENKGGAYFYSFYDQEIGRLASQAGGLGLARIIQEYTEKMLPPSSFQNRQPIL
;
A
#
# COMPACT_ATOMS: atom_id res chain seq x y z
N MET A 1 -29.53 49.89 50.11
CA MET A 1 -28.50 49.71 49.07
C MET A 1 -28.86 48.44 48.31
N ASN A 2 -29.59 48.59 47.20
CA ASN A 2 -30.07 47.48 46.38
C ASN A 2 -29.14 47.36 45.18
N TYR A 3 -28.56 46.18 44.96
CA TYR A 3 -27.93 45.82 43.69
C TYR A 3 -28.78 44.73 43.05
N GLU A 4 -29.44 45.11 41.96
CA GLU A 4 -30.02 44.17 41.00
C GLU A 4 -28.90 43.39 40.30
N VAL A 5 -29.03 42.07 40.25
CA VAL A 5 -28.54 41.29 39.10
C VAL A 5 -29.66 40.39 38.61
N LYS A 6 -30.40 41.01 37.70
CA LYS A 6 -31.22 40.52 36.60
C LYS A 6 -31.02 39.04 36.17
N ALA A 7 -32.12 38.30 36.32
CA ALA A 7 -32.69 37.32 35.40
C ALA A 7 -31.83 36.13 34.91
N LEU A 8 -32.02 34.98 35.56
CA LEU A 8 -31.94 33.67 34.92
C LEU A 8 -33.30 33.38 34.27
N SER A 9 -33.37 33.43 32.94
CA SER A 9 -34.54 32.94 32.20
C SER A 9 -34.16 32.25 30.90
N SER A 10 -34.35 30.93 30.95
CA SER A 10 -34.98 30.11 29.92
C SER A 10 -34.13 29.61 28.74
N ILE A 11 -34.60 28.44 28.26
CA ILE A 11 -34.35 27.79 26.96
C ILE A 11 -33.12 26.86 27.01
N GLY A 12 -33.25 25.54 27.10
CA GLY A 12 -34.14 24.68 26.30
C GLY A 12 -33.40 24.26 25.03
N GLY A 13 -32.90 23.02 24.99
CA GLY A 13 -32.28 22.44 23.78
C GLY A 13 -30.87 21.93 23.99
N ILE A 14 -30.74 20.73 24.61
CA ILE A 14 -29.52 19.91 24.53
C ILE A 14 -29.69 18.74 23.53
N ALA A 15 -30.65 18.84 22.63
CA ALA A 15 -30.76 17.98 21.47
C ALA A 15 -30.37 18.79 20.24
N GLU A 16 -29.65 18.17 19.29
CA GLU A 16 -29.27 18.73 17.98
C GLU A 16 -27.93 19.47 17.88
N THR A 17 -26.80 18.86 18.27
CA THR A 17 -25.61 18.97 17.41
C THR A 17 -24.61 17.85 17.67
N GLN A 18 -24.69 16.79 16.87
CA GLN A 18 -23.55 16.08 16.26
C GLN A 18 -24.03 14.71 15.75
N LEU A 19 -24.98 14.77 14.81
CA LEU A 19 -25.11 13.75 13.78
C LEU A 19 -24.09 14.10 12.67
N GLY A 20 -22.81 14.04 13.02
CA GLY A 20 -21.69 14.10 12.08
C GLY A 20 -21.59 12.75 11.41
N LEU A 21 -22.33 12.63 10.31
CA LEU A 21 -22.40 11.49 9.41
C LEU A 21 -21.02 10.87 9.17
N LEU A 22 -20.98 9.54 9.23
CA LEU A 22 -19.94 8.68 8.64
C LEU A 22 -19.57 9.23 7.26
N GLN A 23 -18.50 10.04 7.19
CA GLN A 23 -17.89 10.40 5.93
C GLN A 23 -17.22 9.12 5.42
N ALA A 24 -17.91 8.42 4.53
CA ALA A 24 -17.28 7.38 3.73
C ALA A 24 -16.05 8.00 3.05
N PRO A 25 -14.88 7.33 3.06
CA PRO A 25 -13.68 7.87 2.45
C PRO A 25 -13.99 8.25 0.99
N PRO A 26 -13.49 9.39 0.49
CA PRO A 26 -13.75 9.79 -0.88
C PRO A 26 -13.33 8.67 -1.83
N ILE A 27 -14.23 8.28 -2.73
CA ILE A 27 -13.92 7.33 -3.81
C ILE A 27 -12.88 8.02 -4.70
N ARG A 28 -11.59 7.72 -4.47
CA ARG A 28 -10.49 8.21 -5.31
C ARG A 28 -10.58 7.50 -6.65
N ILE A 29 -11.07 8.20 -7.67
CA ILE A 29 -10.92 7.78 -9.06
C ILE A 29 -9.41 7.79 -9.34
N LYS A 30 -8.78 6.62 -9.44
CA LYS A 30 -7.36 6.51 -9.77
C LYS A 30 -7.17 6.79 -11.26
N ASP A 31 -6.44 7.86 -11.56
CA ASP A 31 -6.04 8.19 -12.93
C ASP A 31 -5.04 7.16 -13.47
N ARG A 32 -4.87 7.12 -14.81
CA ARG A 32 -3.96 6.17 -15.46
C ARG A 32 -2.53 6.21 -14.87
N GLN A 33 -2.02 7.41 -14.59
CA GLN A 33 -0.69 7.57 -14.01
C GLN A 33 -0.59 6.97 -12.62
N ASP A 34 -1.63 7.10 -11.80
CA ASP A 34 -1.69 6.46 -10.48
C ASP A 34 -1.68 4.94 -10.61
N GLN A 35 -2.44 4.38 -11.57
CA GLN A 35 -2.48 2.93 -11.81
C GLN A 35 -1.13 2.38 -12.29
N LEU A 36 -0.43 3.10 -13.17
CA LEU A 36 0.89 2.71 -13.66
C LEU A 36 1.95 2.82 -12.56
N ALA A 37 1.89 3.87 -11.72
CA ALA A 37 2.78 4.04 -10.59
C ALA A 37 2.60 2.93 -9.53
N ASP A 38 1.35 2.60 -9.20
CA ASP A 38 1.02 1.49 -8.29
C ASP A 38 1.54 0.16 -8.83
N LEU A 39 1.34 -0.10 -10.12
CA LEU A 39 1.80 -1.32 -10.76
C LEU A 39 3.33 -1.43 -10.78
N LYS A 40 4.01 -0.30 -11.05
CA LYS A 40 5.47 -0.23 -10.97
C LYS A 40 5.95 -0.62 -9.58
N GLY A 41 5.36 -0.05 -8.54
CA GLY A 41 5.66 -0.42 -7.15
C GLY A 41 5.46 -1.91 -6.88
N ALA A 42 4.30 -2.45 -7.27
CA ALA A 42 3.99 -3.86 -7.13
C ALA A 42 4.98 -4.79 -7.86
N ALA A 43 5.49 -4.38 -9.03
CA ALA A 43 6.48 -5.14 -9.78
C ALA A 43 7.83 -5.25 -9.04
N TYR A 44 8.30 -4.14 -8.43
CA TYR A 44 9.50 -4.16 -7.59
C TYR A 44 9.32 -4.97 -6.31
N GLU A 45 8.14 -4.88 -5.67
CA GLU A 45 7.81 -5.69 -4.50
C GLU A 45 7.78 -7.19 -4.82
N PHE A 46 7.20 -7.55 -5.96
CA PHE A 46 7.21 -8.93 -6.45
C PHE A 46 8.63 -9.44 -6.67
N GLU A 47 9.48 -8.67 -7.36
CA GLU A 47 10.88 -9.06 -7.59
C GLU A 47 11.64 -9.21 -6.26
N ALA A 48 11.42 -8.31 -5.29
CA ALA A 48 12.03 -8.41 -3.97
C ALA A 48 11.61 -9.70 -3.25
N TYR A 49 10.31 -10.02 -3.26
CA TYR A 49 9.79 -11.26 -2.70
C TYR A 49 10.38 -12.50 -3.39
N PHE A 50 10.45 -12.48 -4.72
CA PHE A 50 11.00 -13.58 -5.50
C PHE A 50 12.47 -13.84 -5.17
N ILE A 51 13.30 -12.79 -5.13
CA ILE A 51 14.72 -12.90 -4.75
C ILE A 51 14.87 -13.44 -3.33
N SER A 52 14.07 -12.94 -2.38
CA SER A 52 14.05 -13.42 -1.00
C SER A 52 13.74 -14.92 -0.93
N ASN A 53 12.74 -15.37 -1.70
CA ASN A 53 12.39 -16.78 -1.79
C ASN A 53 13.48 -17.62 -2.46
N LEU A 54 14.13 -17.09 -3.50
CA LEU A 54 15.25 -17.75 -4.16
C LEU A 54 16.41 -18.00 -3.18
N LEU A 55 16.79 -16.99 -2.39
CA LEU A 55 17.82 -17.11 -1.34
C LEU A 55 17.47 -18.18 -0.31
N LYS A 56 16.21 -18.19 0.14
CA LYS A 56 15.70 -19.20 1.06
C LYS A 56 15.86 -20.61 0.49
N VAL A 57 15.38 -20.85 -0.74
CA VAL A 57 15.44 -22.17 -1.38
C VAL A 57 16.89 -22.60 -1.63
N MET A 58 17.77 -21.68 -2.05
CA MET A 58 19.20 -21.98 -2.18
C MET A 58 19.81 -22.42 -0.84
N ARG A 59 19.44 -21.79 0.28
CA ARG A 59 19.91 -22.21 1.61
C ARG A 59 19.40 -23.60 2.00
N GLU A 60 18.16 -23.94 1.64
CA GLU A 60 17.58 -25.27 1.88
C GLU A 60 18.34 -26.39 1.16
N THR A 61 19.07 -26.09 0.08
CA THR A 61 19.92 -27.07 -0.62
C THR A 61 21.26 -27.35 0.07
N VAL A 62 21.67 -26.55 1.06
CA VAL A 62 22.91 -26.77 1.79
C VAL A 62 22.71 -27.95 2.76
N PRO A 63 23.52 -29.03 2.66
CA PRO A 63 23.40 -30.19 3.54
C PRO A 63 23.51 -29.80 5.02
N LYS A 64 22.60 -30.32 5.84
CA LYS A 64 22.60 -30.09 7.28
C LYS A 64 23.74 -30.87 7.95
N GLY A 65 24.96 -30.30 7.93
CA GLY A 65 26.07 -30.74 8.78
C GLY A 65 25.86 -30.32 10.25
N ALA A 66 26.80 -30.67 11.14
CA ALA A 66 26.77 -30.58 12.62
C ALA A 66 26.41 -29.22 13.28
N LEU A 67 25.98 -28.21 12.53
CA LEU A 67 25.65 -26.85 12.97
C LEU A 67 24.17 -26.54 12.75
N GLU A 68 23.26 -27.39 13.21
CA GLU A 68 21.84 -27.08 13.19
C GLU A 68 21.50 -26.08 14.30
N ASN A 69 21.83 -24.81 14.09
CA ASN A 69 21.56 -23.73 15.04
C ASN A 69 20.16 -23.15 14.80
N LYS A 70 19.14 -23.78 15.40
CA LYS A 70 17.72 -23.44 15.23
C LYS A 70 17.38 -21.96 15.54
N GLY A 71 18.21 -21.27 16.33
CA GLY A 71 18.05 -19.84 16.63
C GLY A 71 18.37 -18.89 15.47
N GLY A 72 19.15 -19.31 14.47
CA GLY A 72 19.52 -18.48 13.32
C GLY A 72 18.46 -18.38 12.22
N ALA A 73 17.46 -19.28 12.22
CA ALA A 73 16.48 -19.40 11.15
C ALA A 73 15.67 -18.11 10.89
N TYR A 74 15.27 -17.39 11.95
CA TYR A 74 14.56 -16.12 11.83
C TYR A 74 15.47 -14.96 11.39
N PHE A 75 16.74 -14.96 11.81
CA PHE A 75 17.71 -13.96 11.33
C PHE A 75 17.92 -14.10 9.82
N TYR A 76 17.95 -15.32 9.32
CA TYR A 76 18.05 -15.59 7.90
C TYR A 76 16.86 -15.09 7.09
N SER A 77 15.63 -15.22 7.60
CA SER A 77 14.45 -14.73 6.85
C SER A 77 14.42 -13.21 6.72
N PHE A 78 14.75 -12.45 7.78
CA PHE A 78 14.83 -10.99 7.70
C PHE A 78 15.99 -10.54 6.82
N TYR A 79 17.11 -11.26 6.87
CA TYR A 79 18.25 -11.00 6.01
C TYR A 79 17.90 -11.22 4.53
N ASP A 80 17.27 -12.34 4.18
CA ASP A 80 16.86 -12.64 2.81
C ASP A 80 15.87 -11.58 2.28
N GLN A 81 14.94 -11.13 3.12
CA GLN A 81 13.99 -10.05 2.79
C GLN A 81 14.70 -8.73 2.48
N GLU A 82 15.67 -8.32 3.31
CA GLU A 82 16.38 -7.07 3.09
C GLU A 82 17.30 -7.14 1.87
N ILE A 83 17.96 -8.29 1.64
CA ILE A 83 18.73 -8.52 0.41
C ILE A 83 17.80 -8.47 -0.81
N GLY A 84 16.64 -9.12 -0.76
CA GLY A 84 15.65 -9.08 -1.84
C GLY A 84 15.18 -7.65 -2.14
N ARG A 85 14.89 -6.87 -1.11
CA ARG A 85 14.48 -5.46 -1.24
C ARG A 85 15.58 -4.61 -1.88
N LEU A 86 16.81 -4.70 -1.38
CA LEU A 86 17.95 -3.94 -1.92
C LEU A 86 18.30 -4.38 -3.35
N ALA A 87 18.28 -5.69 -3.62
CA ALA A 87 18.54 -6.23 -4.95
C ALA A 87 17.49 -5.75 -5.96
N SER A 88 16.20 -5.83 -5.62
CA SER A 88 15.12 -5.31 -6.47
C SER A 88 15.28 -3.82 -6.77
N GLN A 89 15.61 -3.00 -5.77
CA GLN A 89 15.88 -1.57 -5.97
C GLN A 89 17.08 -1.29 -6.87
N ALA A 90 18.11 -2.14 -6.83
CA ALA A 90 19.27 -2.07 -7.70
C ALA A 90 19.03 -2.66 -9.11
N GLY A 91 17.85 -3.22 -9.39
CA GLY A 91 17.49 -3.84 -10.67
C GLY A 91 17.64 -5.36 -10.71
N GLY A 92 18.14 -5.98 -9.65
CA GLY A 92 18.03 -7.41 -9.33
C GLY A 92 18.19 -8.37 -10.52
N LEU A 93 17.12 -9.09 -10.81
CA LEU A 93 16.99 -10.04 -11.90
C LEU A 93 16.35 -9.39 -13.16
N GLY A 94 15.86 -8.16 -13.04
CA GLY A 94 15.16 -7.43 -14.09
C GLY A 94 13.68 -7.78 -14.22
N LEU A 95 13.11 -8.55 -13.27
CA LEU A 95 11.71 -8.99 -13.36
C LEU A 95 10.74 -7.82 -13.27
N ALA A 96 11.00 -6.83 -12.40
CA ALA A 96 10.16 -5.66 -12.27
C ALA A 96 10.06 -4.87 -13.59
N ARG A 97 11.17 -4.80 -14.34
CA ARG A 97 11.24 -4.16 -15.65
C ARG A 97 10.42 -4.92 -16.70
N ILE A 98 10.55 -6.24 -16.75
CA ILE A 98 9.79 -7.07 -17.70
C ILE A 98 8.28 -6.93 -17.45
N ILE A 99 7.87 -6.94 -16.18
CA ILE A 99 6.47 -6.76 -15.79
C ILE A 99 5.95 -5.39 -16.23
N GLN A 100 6.72 -4.32 -15.99
CA GLN A 100 6.38 -2.97 -16.43
C GLN A 100 6.21 -2.90 -17.96
N GLU A 101 7.19 -3.37 -18.72
CA GLU A 101 7.16 -3.35 -20.18
C GLU A 101 5.98 -4.15 -20.75
N TYR A 102 5.63 -5.28 -20.13
CA TYR A 102 4.51 -6.10 -20.56
C TYR A 102 3.17 -5.43 -20.27
N THR A 103 2.99 -4.86 -19.07
CA THR A 103 1.70 -4.25 -18.73
C THR A 103 1.48 -2.93 -19.44
N GLU A 104 2.52 -2.13 -19.69
CA GLU A 104 2.40 -0.93 -20.52
C GLU A 104 1.92 -1.25 -21.95
N LYS A 105 2.37 -2.38 -22.52
CA LYS A 105 1.92 -2.84 -23.84
C LYS A 105 0.48 -3.37 -23.83
N MET A 106 0.04 -3.96 -22.72
CA MET A 106 -1.27 -4.62 -22.63
C MET A 106 -2.39 -3.72 -22.12
N LEU A 107 -2.10 -2.59 -21.47
CA LEU A 107 -3.13 -1.71 -20.97
C LEU A 107 -3.78 -0.94 -22.15
N PRO A 108 -5.04 -1.22 -22.51
CA PRO A 108 -5.70 -0.50 -23.60
C PRO A 108 -5.78 0.99 -23.27
N PRO A 109 -5.75 1.89 -24.27
CA PRO A 109 -5.95 3.31 -24.03
C PRO A 109 -7.29 3.49 -23.31
N SER A 110 -7.25 4.10 -22.13
CA SER A 110 -8.42 4.45 -21.31
C SER A 110 -9.50 5.07 -22.19
N SER A 111 -10.53 4.30 -22.52
CA SER A 111 -11.70 4.76 -23.24
C SER A 111 -12.61 5.53 -22.28
N PHE A 112 -12.15 6.71 -21.85
CA PHE A 112 -13.00 7.74 -21.23
C PHE A 112 -13.20 8.86 -22.25
N GLN A 113 -13.72 8.51 -23.42
CA GLN A 113 -14.07 9.48 -24.44
C GLN A 113 -15.58 9.46 -24.62
N ASN A 114 -16.19 10.63 -24.37
CA ASN A 114 -17.58 10.99 -24.59
C ASN A 114 -18.64 10.37 -23.66
N ARG A 115 -18.81 10.97 -22.48
CA ARG A 115 -20.17 11.33 -22.05
C ARG A 115 -20.37 12.81 -22.32
N GLN A 116 -20.88 13.13 -23.52
CA GLN A 116 -21.52 14.42 -23.72
C GLN A 116 -22.66 14.53 -22.71
N PRO A 117 -22.83 15.67 -22.00
CA PRO A 117 -23.99 15.86 -21.14
C PRO A 117 -25.24 15.86 -22.03
N ILE A 118 -26.16 14.95 -21.76
CA ILE A 118 -27.50 14.99 -22.34
C ILE A 118 -28.20 16.16 -21.66
N LEU A 119 -28.63 17.15 -22.47
CA LEU A 119 -29.46 18.29 -22.05
C LEU A 119 -30.74 17.83 -21.36
#